data_AF-A0A2V9N7A2-F1
#
_entry.id   AF-A0A2V9N7A2-F1
#
_cell.length_a   1.000
_cell.length_b   1.000
_cell.length_c   1.000
_cell.angle_alpha   90.00
_cell.angle_beta   90.00
_cell.angle_gamma   90.00
#
_symmetry.space_group_name_H-M   'P 1'
#
loop_
_entity.id
_entity.type
_entity.pdbx_description
1 polymer ?
#
loop_
_entity_poly.entity_id
_entity_poly.type
_entity_poly.pdbx_seq_one_letter_code
_entity_poly.pdbx_strand_id
1 'polypeptide(L)'
;AQIIGPTGGYLIAYPFVAGLTGYIFEHSKRTFTRALFACIAGEVLLFACGISRLYALTNSLARALSFGLYWFIFAEAIKIMLAAGAVRTWQAVSTRD
;
A
#
# COMPACT_ATOMS: atom_id res chain seq x y z
N ALA A 1 -5.49 4.27 19.44
CA ALA A 1 -5.42 3.13 18.50
C ALA A 1 -4.80 1.94 19.23
N GLN A 2 -5.44 0.76 19.25
CA GLN A 2 -4.88 -0.42 19.89
C GLN A 2 -3.97 -1.18 18.91
N ILE A 3 -2.65 -1.13 19.13
CA ILE A 3 -1.64 -1.85 18.33
C ILE A 3 -1.84 -3.38 18.43
N ILE A 4 -2.51 -3.84 19.49
CA ILE A 4 -2.80 -5.26 19.73
C ILE A 4 -4.14 -5.70 19.09
N GLY A 5 -4.90 -4.78 18.50
CA GLY A 5 -6.21 -5.06 17.89
C GLY A 5 -6.14 -5.69 16.48
N PRO A 6 -7.30 -5.99 15.86
CA PRO A 6 -7.39 -6.61 14.55
C PRO A 6 -6.72 -5.80 13.42
N THR A 7 -6.62 -4.48 13.59
CA THR A 7 -5.97 -3.57 12.62
C THR A 7 -4.49 -3.33 12.91
N GLY A 8 -3.94 -3.88 14.01
CA GLY A 8 -2.54 -3.66 14.40
C GLY A 8 -1.52 -4.13 13.36
N GLY A 9 -1.87 -5.15 12.56
CA GLY A 9 -1.02 -5.68 11.49
C GLY A 9 -0.78 -4.66 10.38
N TYR A 10 -1.79 -3.85 10.06
CA TYR A 10 -1.66 -2.76 9.08
C TYR A 10 -0.79 -1.62 9.61
N LEU A 11 -0.90 -1.31 10.90
CA LEU A 11 -0.11 -0.25 11.54
C LEU A 11 1.38 -0.56 11.55
N ILE A 12 1.74 -1.80 11.90
CA ILE A 12 3.13 -2.26 11.93
C ILE A 12 3.72 -2.35 10.52
N ALA A 13 2.89 -2.54 9.49
CA ALA A 13 3.35 -2.61 8.10
C ALA A 13 3.78 -1.24 7.55
N TYR A 14 3.23 -0.11 8.02
CA TYR A 14 3.47 1.21 7.43
C TYR A 14 4.96 1.59 7.27
N PRO A 15 5.84 1.41 8.28
CA PRO A 15 7.27 1.70 8.11
C PRO A 15 7.93 0.86 7.00
N PHE A 16 7.55 -0.42 6.88
CA PHE A 16 8.07 -1.31 5.85
C PHE A 16 7.54 -0.95 4.47
N VAL A 17 6.26 -0.59 4.37
CA VAL A 17 5.62 -0.12 3.14
C VAL A 17 6.28 1.17 2.66
N ALA A 18 6.50 2.14 3.55
CA ALA A 18 7.19 3.39 3.21
C ALA A 18 8.63 3.14 2.76
N GLY A 19 9.37 2.27 3.46
CA GLY A 19 10.73 1.88 3.06
C GLY A 19 10.78 1.17 1.70
N LEU A 20 9.89 0.20 1.46
CA LEU A 20 9.85 -0.58 0.22
C LEU A 20 9.45 0.31 -0.98
N THR A 21 8.38 1.08 -0.84
CA THR A 21 7.89 1.98 -1.90
C THR A 21 8.93 3.05 -2.24
N GLY A 22 9.55 3.67 -1.23
CA GLY A 22 10.64 4.64 -1.39
C GLY A 22 11.86 4.03 -2.08
N TYR A 23 12.31 2.86 -1.62
CA TYR A 23 13.45 2.15 -2.21
C TYR A 23 13.21 1.80 -3.68
N ILE A 24 12.03 1.25 -4.02
CA ILE A 24 11.69 0.90 -5.41
C ILE A 24 11.64 2.16 -6.28
N PHE A 25 11.10 3.26 -5.76
CA PHE A 25 10.96 4.51 -6.51
C PHE A 25 12.32 5.21 -6.73
N GLU A 26 13.19 5.21 -5.73
CA GLU A 26 14.51 5.85 -5.79
C GLU A 26 15.49 5.07 -6.69
N HIS A 27 15.42 3.74 -6.69
CA HIS A 27 16.24 2.89 -7.54
C HIS A 27 15.71 2.76 -8.98
N SER A 28 14.59 3.40 -9.32
CA SER A 28 13.96 3.34 -10.63
C SER A 28 13.98 4.65 -11.39
N LYS A 29 13.80 4.54 -12.71
CA LYS A 29 13.46 5.70 -13.54
C LYS A 29 12.16 6.30 -13.02
N ARG A 30 12.13 7.63 -12.85
CA ARG A 30 10.96 8.39 -12.43
C ARG A 30 9.90 8.36 -13.53
N THR A 31 9.20 7.23 -13.66
CA THR A 31 8.18 6.98 -14.67
C THR A 31 6.90 6.52 -13.99
N PHE A 32 5.75 6.93 -14.52
CA PHE A 32 4.42 6.57 -14.02
C PHE A 32 4.27 5.07 -13.72
N THR A 33 4.72 4.21 -14.63
CA THR A 33 4.64 2.76 -14.48
C THR A 33 5.42 2.25 -13.27
N ARG A 34 6.58 2.84 -12.95
CA ARG A 34 7.40 2.44 -11.79
C ARG A 34 6.80 2.94 -10.48
N ALA A 35 6.23 4.14 -10.47
CA ALA A 35 5.44 4.62 -9.33
C ALA A 35 4.25 3.68 -9.04
N LEU A 36 3.54 3.26 -10.10
CA LEU A 36 2.44 2.30 -9.97
C LEU A 36 2.90 0.96 -9.38
N PHE A 37 4.01 0.40 -9.88
CA PHE A 37 4.58 -0.84 -9.33
C PHE A 37 5.02 -0.69 -7.87
N ALA A 38 5.65 0.44 -7.51
CA ALA A 38 6.03 0.71 -6.12
C ALA A 38 4.80 0.72 -5.21
N CYS A 39 3.74 1.45 -5.58
CA CYS A 39 2.49 1.50 -4.82
C CYS A 39 1.84 0.11 -4.69
N ILE A 40 1.76 -0.66 -5.78
CA ILE A 40 1.20 -2.02 -5.75
C ILE A 40 2.01 -2.92 -4.82
N ALA A 41 3.33 -2.88 -4.87
CA ALA A 41 4.19 -3.66 -3.98
C ALA A 41 3.99 -3.28 -2.50
N GLY A 42 3.84 -1.98 -2.23
CA GLY A 42 3.49 -1.46 -0.91
C GLY A 42 2.15 -1.99 -0.40
N GLU A 43 1.11 -1.93 -1.21
CA GLU A 43 -0.23 -2.45 -0.88
C GLU A 43 -0.22 -3.96 -0.61
N VAL A 44 0.49 -4.74 -1.45
CA VAL A 44 0.63 -6.19 -1.23
C VAL A 44 1.27 -6.47 0.12
N LEU A 45 2.32 -5.74 0.50
CA LEU A 45 2.97 -5.90 1.80
C LEU A 45 2.03 -5.51 2.96
N LEU A 46 1.32 -4.39 2.80
CA LEU A 46 0.36 -3.88 3.78
C LEU A 46 -0.76 -4.89 4.05
N PHE A 47 -1.38 -5.42 2.98
CA PHE A 47 -2.42 -6.44 3.09
C PHE A 47 -1.87 -7.78 3.58
N ALA A 48 -0.67 -8.19 3.17
CA ALA A 48 -0.07 -9.44 3.67
C ALA A 48 0.11 -9.38 5.19
N CYS A 49 0.66 -8.29 5.73
CA CYS A 49 0.82 -8.09 7.17
C CYS A 49 -0.54 -7.96 7.90
N GLY A 50 -1.48 -7.21 7.33
CA GLY A 50 -2.83 -7.03 7.88
C GLY A 50 -3.63 -8.34 7.94
N ILE A 51 -3.70 -9.07 6.82
CA ILE A 51 -4.41 -10.34 6.69
C ILE A 51 -3.75 -11.42 7.56
N SER A 52 -2.42 -11.48 7.65
CA SER A 52 -1.72 -12.46 8.49
C SER A 52 -2.14 -12.34 9.97
N ARG A 53 -2.28 -11.11 10.48
CA ARG A 53 -2.76 -10.90 11.86
C ARG A 53 -4.25 -11.18 12.01
N LEU A 54 -5.05 -10.82 11.00
CA LEU A 54 -6.48 -11.10 11.00
C LEU A 54 -6.75 -12.62 10.92
N TYR A 55 -5.93 -13.36 10.19
CA TYR A 55 -5.95 -14.81 10.15
C TYR A 55 -5.63 -15.40 11.52
N ALA A 56 -4.59 -14.91 12.21
CA ALA A 56 -4.24 -15.35 13.55
C ALA A 56 -5.38 -15.14 14.58
N LEU A 57 -6.19 -14.09 14.42
CA LEU A 57 -7.33 -13.81 15.30
C LEU A 57 -8.60 -14.59 14.93
N THR A 58 -8.85 -14.81 13.63
CA THR A 58 -10.13 -15.35 13.16
C THR A 58 -10.08 -16.84 12.83
N ASN A 59 -8.88 -17.43 12.69
CA ASN A 59 -8.64 -18.80 12.20
C ASN A 59 -9.38 -19.15 10.89
N SER A 60 -9.84 -18.14 10.14
CA SER A 60 -10.64 -18.29 8.93
C SER A 60 -10.19 -17.25 7.91
N LEU A 61 -9.57 -17.74 6.84
CA LEU A 61 -9.05 -16.90 5.77
C LEU A 61 -10.18 -16.16 5.03
N ALA A 62 -11.34 -16.80 4.87
CA ALA A 62 -12.51 -16.21 4.22
C ALA A 62 -13.05 -14.98 4.97
N ARG A 63 -13.12 -15.03 6.31
CA ARG A 63 -13.52 -13.87 7.12
C ARG A 63 -12.46 -12.79 7.11
N ALA A 64 -11.18 -13.17 7.21
CA ALA A 64 -10.08 -12.21 7.15
C ALA A 64 -10.07 -11.42 5.83
N LEU A 65 -10.28 -12.08 4.69
CA LEU A 65 -10.37 -11.43 3.39
C LEU A 65 -11.62 -10.55 3.26
N SER A 66 -12.77 -11.02 3.75
CA SER A 66 -14.03 -10.26 3.67
C SER A 66 -13.98 -8.96 4.49
N PHE A 67 -13.42 -9.01 5.70
CA PHE A 67 -13.30 -7.84 6.58
C PHE A 67 -12.10 -6.95 6.22
N GLY A 68 -10.98 -7.53 5.77
CA GLY A 68 -9.71 -6.84 5.60
C GLY A 68 -9.40 -6.37 4.17
N LEU A 69 -10.01 -6.98 3.14
CA LEU A 69 -9.64 -6.74 1.74
C LEU A 69 -10.83 -6.25 0.90
N TYR A 70 -12.00 -6.86 1.06
CA TYR A 70 -13.11 -6.67 0.10
C TYR A 70 -13.59 -5.22 -0.01
N TRP A 71 -13.79 -4.53 1.12
CA TRP A 71 -14.20 -3.12 1.13
C TRP A 71 -13.04 -2.16 0.81
N PHE A 72 -11.81 -2.57 1.10
CA PHE A 72 -10.62 -1.72 0.96
C PHE A 72 -10.10 -1.64 -0.47
N ILE A 73 -10.29 -2.69 -1.28
CA ILE A 73 -9.72 -2.78 -2.62
C ILE A 73 -10.15 -1.64 -3.55
N PHE A 74 -11.40 -1.17 -3.38
CA PHE A 74 -11.92 -0.05 -4.17
C PHE A 74 -11.23 1.27 -3.81
N ALA A 75 -11.04 1.52 -2.51
CA ALA A 75 -10.32 2.70 -2.03
C ALA A 75 -8.84 2.65 -2.48
N GLU A 76 -8.23 1.47 -2.51
CA GLU A 76 -6.85 1.31 -2.95
C GLU A 76 -6.66 1.57 -4.44
N ALA A 77 -7.58 1.12 -5.29
CA ALA A 77 -7.55 1.45 -6.71
C ALA A 77 -7.55 2.96 -6.95
N ILE A 78 -8.38 3.71 -6.21
CA ILE A 78 -8.44 5.18 -6.29
C ILE A 78 -7.12 5.80 -5.80
N LYS A 79 -6.59 5.35 -4.66
CA LYS A 79 -5.31 5.87 -4.13
C LYS A 79 -4.15 5.64 -5.08
N ILE A 80 -4.02 4.46 -5.66
CA ILE A 80 -2.94 4.14 -6.60
C ILE A 80 -3.01 5.05 -7.83
N MET A 81 -4.20 5.28 -8.37
CA MET A 81 -4.39 6.22 -9.49
C MET A 81 -4.03 7.65 -9.12
N LEU A 82 -4.45 8.12 -7.93
CA LEU A 82 -4.11 9.45 -7.44
C LEU A 82 -2.60 9.62 -7.20
N ALA A 83 -1.95 8.63 -6.59
CA ALA A 83 -0.51 8.64 -6.34
C ALA A 83 0.27 8.69 -7.67
N ALA A 84 -0.12 7.87 -8.64
CA ALA A 84 0.52 7.85 -9.94
C ALA A 84 0.29 9.17 -10.72
N GLY A 85 -0.91 9.76 -10.60
CA GLY A 85 -1.22 11.09 -11.12
C GLY A 85 -0.36 12.19 -10.49
N ALA A 86 -0.23 12.17 -9.16
CA ALA A 86 0.57 13.13 -8.39
C ALA A 86 2.05 13.11 -8.79
N VAL A 87 2.62 11.91 -9.02
CA VAL A 87 3.99 11.76 -9.52
C VAL A 87 4.14 12.39 -10.91
N ARG A 88 3.16 12.19 -11.80
CA ARG A 88 3.21 12.78 -13.15
C ARG A 88 3.11 14.30 -13.11
N THR A 89 2.22 14.86 -12.28
CA THR A 89 2.13 16.32 -12.10
C THR A 89 3.40 16.89 -11.49
N TRP A 90 4.00 16.21 -10.51
CA TRP A 90 5.26 16.64 -9.89
C TRP A 90 6.39 16.69 -10.92
N GLN A 91 6.51 15.67 -11.77
CA GLN A 91 7.50 15.67 -12.85
C GLN A 91 7.27 16.80 -13.85
N ALA A 92 6.01 17.04 -14.24
CA ALA A 92 5.68 18.12 -15.16
C ALA A 92 6.03 19.51 -14.61
N VAL A 93 5.91 19.72 -13.29
CA VAL A 93 6.34 20.95 -12.61
C VAL A 93 7.86 21.02 -12.49
N SER A 94 8.52 19.94 -12.07
CA SER A 94 9.97 19.90 -11.81
C SER A 94 10.84 19.97 -13.07
N THR A 95 10.26 19.83 -14.27
CA THR A 95 10.97 19.98 -15.56
C THR A 95 10.85 21.40 -16.12
N ARG A 96 10.15 22.33 -15.43
CA ARG A 96 9.97 23.73 -15.83
C ARG A 96 11.00 24.68 -15.22
N ASP A 97 11.91 24.18 -14.40
CA ASP A 97 13.08 24.87 -13.86
C ASP A 97 14.35 24.38 -14.58
#